data_AF-A0AAW7XYS6-F1
#
_entry.id   AF-A0AAW7XYS6-F1
#
_cell.length_a   1.000
_cell.length_b   1.000
_cell.length_c   1.000
_cell.angle_alpha   90.00
_cell.angle_beta   90.00
_cell.angle_gamma   90.00
#
_symmetry.space_group_name_H-M   'P 1'
#
loop_
_entity.id
_entity.type
_entity.pdbx_description
1 polymer ?
#
loop_
_entity_poly.entity_id
_entity_poly.type
_entity_poly.pdbx_seq_one_letter_code
_entity_poly.pdbx_strand_id
1 'polypeptide(L)'
;MIIHMMNRTGLSLLLGLTLCACGTQEKSSLALTVSQYASRILGGGASQDAMTMGQLRAILTPEVVDQFGGSVLLVETVDKGTAAGFLPVAINGSATTWMTQDGQTSVSTRNGALIATRGFGFDLLSAETPPSFKWGETPSSRDRKFRHLDGENQVVATRYTCDYSRDSTKIKEHCHSAKHDFVNAYEVTKTGKVLHSRQWISPQIGYVVLETVN
;
A
#
# COMPACT_ATOMS: atom_id res chain seq x y z
N MET A 1 6.31 0.56 79.45
CA MET A 1 7.31 1.63 79.25
C MET A 1 6.66 2.62 78.27
N ILE A 2 5.88 3.62 78.71
CA ILE A 2 6.35 4.94 79.18
C ILE A 2 7.24 5.56 78.07
N ILE A 3 6.93 6.66 77.34
CA ILE A 3 6.11 7.86 77.57
C ILE A 3 6.15 8.75 76.28
N HIS A 4 5.05 9.46 75.95
CA HIS A 4 4.97 10.83 75.33
C HIS A 4 5.47 11.06 73.87
N MET A 5 5.00 11.99 73.02
CA MET A 5 4.13 13.19 73.02
C MET A 5 3.80 13.44 71.52
N MET A 6 2.56 13.61 71.08
CA MET A 6 1.79 14.87 70.98
C MET A 6 2.48 16.08 70.32
N ASN A 7 2.05 16.33 69.07
CA ASN A 7 1.69 17.60 68.43
C ASN A 7 2.75 18.68 68.14
N ARG A 8 2.82 19.10 66.87
CA ARG A 8 3.06 20.50 66.49
C ARG A 8 2.64 20.81 65.05
N THR A 9 1.56 21.58 64.96
CA THR A 9 1.09 22.38 63.84
C THR A 9 2.20 23.21 63.18
N GLY A 10 2.23 23.21 61.84
CA GLY A 10 3.07 24.09 61.02
C GLY A 10 2.42 24.34 59.67
N LEU A 11 1.47 25.27 59.65
CA LEU A 11 0.87 25.86 58.45
C LEU A 11 1.94 26.71 57.73
N SER A 12 2.23 26.44 56.47
CA SER A 12 2.90 27.40 55.57
C SER A 12 2.39 27.21 54.14
N LEU A 13 1.44 28.09 53.86
CA LEU A 13 0.94 28.54 52.56
C LEU A 13 2.08 29.25 51.81
N LEU A 14 2.30 29.00 50.51
CA LEU A 14 2.43 30.04 49.47
C LEU A 14 2.77 29.47 48.07
N LEU A 15 2.02 29.98 47.09
CA LEU A 15 2.33 30.18 45.66
C LEU A 15 2.61 28.92 44.81
N GLY A 16 1.75 28.50 43.88
CA GLY A 16 0.94 29.31 42.97
C GLY A 16 1.67 29.48 41.62
N LEU A 17 1.71 28.41 40.83
CA LEU A 17 1.95 28.43 39.38
C LEU A 17 1.10 27.32 38.76
N THR A 18 -0.22 27.54 38.77
CA THR A 18 -1.14 26.84 37.87
C THR A 18 -0.85 27.33 36.46
N LEU A 19 -0.06 26.55 35.70
CA LEU A 19 -0.03 26.67 34.25
C LEU A 19 -1.41 26.27 33.72
N CYS A 20 -2.31 27.25 33.65
CA CYS A 20 -3.45 27.20 32.74
C CYS A 20 -2.91 27.24 31.31
N ALA A 21 -2.46 26.09 30.80
CA ALA A 21 -2.39 25.85 29.38
C ALA A 21 -3.80 25.52 28.89
N CYS A 22 -4.69 26.53 28.89
CA CYS A 22 -5.90 26.50 28.07
C CYS A 22 -5.49 26.85 26.63
N GLY A 23 -4.74 25.94 26.02
CA GLY A 23 -4.70 25.84 24.57
C GLY A 23 -5.92 25.04 24.15
N THR A 24 -7.06 25.69 23.94
CA THR A 24 -8.12 25.13 23.11
C THR A 24 -7.58 25.04 21.69
N GLN A 25 -6.81 23.99 21.43
CA GLN A 25 -6.50 23.58 20.09
C GLN A 25 -7.83 23.07 19.54
N GLU A 26 -8.50 23.90 18.74
CA GLU A 26 -9.55 23.44 17.83
C GLU A 26 -8.90 22.47 16.84
N LYS A 27 -8.62 21.25 17.31
CA LYS A 27 -8.45 20.12 16.43
C LYS A 27 -9.86 19.85 15.92
N SER A 28 -10.13 20.46 14.76
CA SER A 28 -11.28 20.16 13.92
C SER A 28 -11.67 18.69 14.10
N SER A 29 -12.94 18.42 14.38
CA SER A 29 -13.48 17.07 14.56
C SER A 29 -13.08 16.12 13.43
N LEU A 30 -12.80 16.65 12.23
CA LEU A 30 -12.17 15.93 11.14
C LEU A 30 -10.80 15.34 11.52
N ALA A 31 -9.87 16.11 12.09
CA ALA A 31 -8.50 15.67 12.41
C ALA A 31 -8.45 14.50 13.41
N LEU A 32 -9.38 14.46 14.38
CA LEU A 32 -9.51 13.34 15.32
C LEU A 32 -10.05 12.09 14.61
N THR A 33 -10.96 12.28 13.66
CA THR A 33 -11.54 11.23 12.81
C THR A 33 -10.50 10.69 11.81
N VAL A 34 -9.66 11.55 11.22
CA VAL A 34 -8.55 11.19 10.31
C VAL A 34 -7.57 10.23 10.98
N SER A 35 -7.13 10.52 12.21
CA SER A 35 -6.13 9.70 12.87
C SER A 35 -6.60 8.27 13.16
N GLN A 36 -7.90 8.08 13.40
CA GLN A 36 -8.49 6.78 13.70
C GLN A 36 -8.57 5.88 12.45
N TYR A 37 -8.77 6.49 11.28
CA TYR A 37 -8.82 5.75 10.00
C TYR A 37 -7.44 5.59 9.37
N ALA A 38 -6.56 6.58 9.48
CA ALA A 38 -5.22 6.54 8.90
C ALA A 38 -4.41 5.34 9.42
N SER A 39 -4.45 5.07 10.73
CA SER A 39 -3.77 3.91 11.29
C SER A 39 -4.28 2.62 10.65
N ARG A 40 -5.59 2.47 10.46
CA ARG A 40 -6.21 1.28 9.85
C ARG A 40 -5.81 1.18 8.38
N ILE A 41 -6.07 2.22 7.59
CA ILE A 41 -5.82 2.20 6.14
C ILE A 41 -4.37 1.88 5.82
N LEU A 42 -3.43 2.43 6.58
CA LEU A 42 -2.01 2.45 6.23
C LEU A 42 -1.15 1.47 7.06
N GLY A 43 -1.77 0.58 7.85
CA GLY A 43 -1.09 -0.53 8.53
C GLY A 43 -0.26 -0.18 9.77
N GLY A 44 -0.40 1.03 10.33
CA GLY A 44 0.54 1.59 11.32
C GLY A 44 0.26 1.33 12.80
N GLY A 45 -0.23 0.14 13.22
CA GLY A 45 -0.56 -0.12 14.64
C GLY A 45 -0.19 -1.51 15.17
N ALA A 46 0.27 -1.57 16.43
CA ALA A 46 0.84 -2.75 17.12
C ALA A 46 -0.14 -3.92 17.41
N SER A 47 -1.34 -3.90 16.84
CA SER A 47 -2.26 -5.04 16.78
C SER A 47 -3.32 -4.72 15.74
N GLN A 48 -3.01 -4.90 14.46
CA GLN A 48 -4.01 -4.79 13.41
C GLN A 48 -4.33 -6.18 12.89
N ASP A 49 -5.55 -6.62 13.18
CA ASP A 49 -6.18 -7.68 12.42
C ASP A 49 -6.06 -7.31 10.94
N ALA A 50 -5.55 -8.25 10.16
CA ALA A 50 -5.32 -8.00 8.75
C ALA A 50 -6.65 -7.69 8.06
N MET A 51 -6.73 -6.54 7.40
CA MET A 51 -7.98 -6.09 6.75
C MET A 51 -8.10 -6.64 5.34
N THR A 52 -9.32 -6.76 4.85
CA THR A 52 -9.62 -7.10 3.45
C THR A 52 -9.67 -5.84 2.59
N MET A 53 -9.54 -6.00 1.27
CA MET A 53 -9.67 -4.89 0.33
C MET A 53 -11.05 -4.23 0.41
N GLY A 54 -12.13 -5.01 0.60
CA GLY A 54 -13.49 -4.48 0.76
C GLY A 54 -13.66 -3.61 2.01
N GLN A 55 -13.05 -4.00 3.13
CA GLN A 55 -13.05 -3.20 4.36
C GLN A 55 -12.32 -1.88 4.17
N LEU A 56 -11.14 -1.91 3.54
CA LEU A 56 -10.39 -0.68 3.23
C LEU A 56 -11.17 0.24 2.28
N ARG A 57 -11.80 -0.33 1.26
CA ARG A 57 -12.56 0.45 0.28
C ARG A 57 -13.75 1.16 0.90
N ALA A 58 -14.41 0.54 1.88
CA ALA A 58 -15.52 1.15 2.62
C ALA A 58 -15.10 2.35 3.48
N ILE A 59 -13.81 2.45 3.85
CA ILE A 59 -13.27 3.56 4.63
C ILE A 59 -12.80 4.71 3.72
N LEU A 60 -12.31 4.42 2.52
CA LEU A 60 -11.78 5.41 1.57
C LEU A 60 -12.90 6.19 0.85
N THR A 61 -13.56 7.10 1.57
CA THR A 61 -14.41 8.14 0.96
C THR A 61 -13.55 9.20 0.26
N PRO A 62 -14.12 10.01 -0.66
CA PRO A 62 -13.37 11.09 -1.31
C PRO A 62 -12.68 12.02 -0.31
N GLU A 63 -13.38 12.41 0.77
CA GLU A 63 -12.84 13.30 1.81
C GLU A 63 -11.65 12.67 2.56
N VAL A 64 -11.64 11.35 2.71
CA VAL A 64 -10.52 10.61 3.32
C VAL A 64 -9.35 10.50 2.35
N VAL A 65 -9.62 10.24 1.07
CA VAL A 65 -8.57 10.17 0.02
C VAL A 65 -7.89 11.52 -0.17
N ASP A 66 -8.65 12.62 -0.12
CA ASP A 66 -8.11 13.98 -0.19
C ASP A 66 -7.13 14.29 0.94
N GLN A 67 -7.33 13.72 2.13
CA GLN A 67 -6.41 13.87 3.26
C GLN A 67 -5.05 13.20 3.02
N PHE A 68 -5.00 12.24 2.09
CA PHE A 68 -3.79 11.54 1.67
C PHE A 68 -3.19 12.11 0.38
N GLY A 69 -3.62 13.30 -0.06
CA GLY A 69 -3.12 13.95 -1.27
C GLY A 69 -3.83 13.50 -2.55
N GLY A 70 -5.03 12.93 -2.43
CA GLY A 70 -5.93 12.67 -3.56
C GLY A 70 -5.68 11.35 -4.30
N SER A 71 -4.84 10.46 -3.76
CA SER A 71 -4.67 9.11 -4.33
C SER A 71 -4.14 8.12 -3.30
N VAL A 72 -4.83 6.99 -3.16
CA VAL A 72 -4.41 5.84 -2.34
C VAL A 72 -4.41 4.60 -3.23
N LEU A 73 -3.32 3.84 -3.19
CA LEU A 73 -3.25 2.53 -3.82
C LEU A 73 -3.57 1.46 -2.79
N LEU A 74 -4.68 0.76 -2.95
CA LEU A 74 -4.96 -0.46 -2.21
C LEU A 74 -4.21 -1.62 -2.85
N VAL A 75 -3.51 -2.41 -2.03
CA VAL A 75 -2.80 -3.62 -2.47
C VAL A 75 -3.23 -4.79 -1.61
N GLU A 76 -3.86 -5.79 -2.23
CA GLU A 76 -4.22 -7.06 -1.60
C GLU A 76 -3.23 -8.15 -2.01
N THR A 77 -2.75 -8.94 -1.05
CA THR A 77 -2.06 -10.20 -1.35
C THR A 77 -3.11 -11.31 -1.41
N VAL A 78 -3.36 -11.86 -2.60
CA VAL A 78 -4.51 -12.75 -2.87
C VAL A 78 -4.47 -13.98 -1.96
N ASP A 79 -3.32 -14.62 -1.83
CA ASP A 79 -3.19 -15.86 -1.06
C ASP A 79 -3.37 -15.66 0.45
N LYS A 80 -3.14 -14.42 0.93
CA LYS A 80 -3.38 -14.06 2.33
C LYS A 80 -4.80 -13.53 2.56
N GLY A 81 -5.47 -13.02 1.53
CA GLY A 81 -6.77 -12.34 1.64
C GLY A 81 -6.69 -11.01 2.40
N THR A 82 -5.49 -10.44 2.51
CA THR A 82 -5.20 -9.24 3.30
C THR A 82 -4.74 -8.11 2.41
N ALA A 83 -5.17 -6.89 2.73
CA ALA A 83 -4.86 -5.69 1.99
C ALA A 83 -4.35 -4.57 2.90
N ALA A 84 -3.63 -3.64 2.28
CA ALA A 84 -3.18 -2.39 2.91
C ALA A 84 -3.25 -1.23 1.92
N GLY A 85 -3.36 -0.01 2.44
CA GLY A 85 -3.26 1.24 1.68
C GLY A 85 -1.82 1.71 1.58
N PHE A 86 -1.44 2.16 0.38
CA PHE A 86 -0.13 2.66 0.03
C PHE A 86 -0.26 4.09 -0.51
N LEU A 87 0.68 4.95 -0.13
CA LEU A 87 0.76 6.34 -0.58
C LEU A 87 1.91 6.52 -1.57
N PRO A 88 1.80 7.41 -2.56
CA PRO A 88 2.89 7.69 -3.48
C PRO A 88 4.03 8.41 -2.73
N VAL A 89 5.24 7.85 -2.80
CA VAL A 89 6.44 8.41 -2.16
C VAL A 89 7.51 8.86 -3.16
N ALA A 90 7.43 8.39 -4.41
CA ALA A 90 8.30 8.86 -5.49
C ALA A 90 7.62 8.71 -6.85
N ILE A 91 7.87 9.66 -7.75
CA ILE A 91 7.41 9.62 -9.15
C ILE A 91 8.60 9.91 -10.06
N ASN A 92 8.89 8.99 -10.98
CA ASN A 92 9.98 9.07 -11.94
C ASN A 92 9.44 8.78 -13.35
N GLY A 93 9.06 9.83 -14.08
CA GLY A 93 8.40 9.70 -15.38
C GLY A 93 7.07 8.98 -15.25
N SER A 94 6.92 7.83 -15.93
CA SER A 94 5.70 7.00 -15.84
C SER A 94 5.72 5.99 -14.69
N ALA A 95 6.78 5.96 -13.88
CA ALA A 95 6.91 5.08 -12.73
C ALA A 95 6.53 5.78 -11.42
N THR A 96 5.73 5.13 -10.60
CA THR A 96 5.37 5.60 -9.24
C THR A 96 5.76 4.51 -8.24
N THR A 97 6.45 4.92 -7.17
CA THR A 97 6.69 4.08 -5.99
C THR A 97 5.67 4.44 -4.93
N TRP A 98 4.97 3.43 -4.47
CA TRP A 98 3.94 3.49 -3.43
C TRP A 98 4.44 2.76 -2.20
N MET A 99 4.17 3.28 -1.01
CA MET A 99 4.68 2.72 0.24
C MET A 99 3.61 2.77 1.33
N THR A 100 3.60 1.78 2.21
CA THR A 100 2.83 1.83 3.46
C THR A 100 3.35 2.94 4.36
N GLN A 101 2.51 3.47 5.26
CA GLN A 101 2.92 4.60 6.10
C GLN A 101 4.05 4.25 7.08
N ASP A 102 4.12 3.00 7.52
CA ASP A 102 5.19 2.49 8.37
C ASP A 102 6.53 2.28 7.63
N GLY A 103 6.54 2.45 6.29
CA GLY A 103 7.71 2.29 5.44
C GLY A 103 8.19 0.86 5.23
N GLN A 104 7.45 -0.15 5.70
CA GLN A 104 7.91 -1.55 5.66
C GLN A 104 7.67 -2.21 4.31
N THR A 105 6.61 -1.84 3.61
CA THR A 105 6.22 -2.46 2.33
C THR A 105 6.10 -1.41 1.24
N SER A 106 6.59 -1.72 0.04
CA SER A 106 6.42 -0.86 -1.13
C SER A 106 6.14 -1.66 -2.39
N VAL A 107 5.46 -1.00 -3.33
CA VAL A 107 5.28 -1.48 -4.70
C VAL A 107 5.63 -0.36 -5.65
N SER A 108 6.27 -0.67 -6.77
CA SER A 108 6.53 0.27 -7.85
C SER A 108 5.76 -0.15 -9.08
N THR A 109 5.02 0.77 -9.66
CA THR A 109 4.25 0.55 -10.89
C THR A 109 4.75 1.49 -11.98
N ARG A 110 4.63 1.07 -13.24
CA ARG A 110 4.84 1.89 -14.43
C ARG A 110 3.61 1.78 -15.32
N ASN A 111 2.91 2.90 -15.54
CA ASN A 111 1.60 2.88 -16.21
C ASN A 111 0.61 1.87 -15.59
N GLY A 112 0.68 1.66 -14.26
CA GLY A 112 -0.13 0.68 -13.54
C GLY A 112 0.36 -0.78 -13.59
N ALA A 113 1.32 -1.12 -14.46
CA ALA A 113 1.96 -2.43 -14.44
C ALA A 113 3.04 -2.49 -13.33
N LEU A 114 3.04 -3.55 -12.53
CA LEU A 114 3.99 -3.78 -11.46
C LEU A 114 5.39 -3.99 -12.05
N ILE A 115 6.35 -3.25 -11.51
CA ILE A 115 7.77 -3.33 -11.91
C ILE A 115 8.68 -3.73 -10.76
N ALA A 116 8.28 -3.53 -9.50
CA ALA A 116 9.02 -4.01 -8.33
C ALA A 116 8.14 -4.07 -7.08
N THR A 117 8.54 -4.86 -6.09
CA THR A 117 7.99 -4.90 -4.72
C THR A 117 9.15 -4.88 -3.71
N ARG A 118 8.88 -4.42 -2.49
CA ARG A 118 9.74 -4.62 -1.31
C ARG A 118 8.89 -4.92 -0.09
N GLY A 119 9.36 -5.80 0.78
CA GLY A 119 8.71 -6.11 2.06
C GLY A 119 7.73 -7.28 1.98
N PHE A 120 7.60 -7.96 0.82
CA PHE A 120 6.79 -9.16 0.69
C PHE A 120 7.56 -10.46 1.04
N GLY A 121 8.89 -10.38 1.18
CA GLY A 121 9.78 -11.50 1.45
C GLY A 121 10.35 -12.12 0.17
N PHE A 122 9.48 -12.66 -0.69
CA PHE A 122 9.87 -13.20 -2.00
C PHE A 122 9.60 -12.17 -3.10
N ASP A 123 10.23 -11.01 -2.91
CA ASP A 123 9.93 -9.79 -3.66
C ASP A 123 10.21 -9.93 -5.16
N LEU A 124 9.35 -9.30 -5.97
CA LEU A 124 9.65 -9.00 -7.35
C LEU A 124 10.65 -7.84 -7.39
N LEU A 125 11.93 -8.15 -7.60
CA LEU A 125 13.00 -7.15 -7.64
C LEU A 125 12.92 -6.26 -8.88
N SER A 126 12.56 -6.85 -10.02
CA SER A 126 12.37 -6.12 -11.28
C SER A 126 11.48 -6.89 -12.25
N ALA A 127 10.53 -6.23 -12.89
CA ALA A 127 9.90 -6.69 -14.13
C ALA A 127 10.16 -5.67 -15.25
N GLU A 128 11.03 -6.04 -16.19
CA GLU A 128 11.42 -5.17 -17.30
C GLU A 128 10.29 -5.01 -18.33
N THR A 129 10.40 -3.95 -19.14
CA THR A 129 9.63 -3.74 -20.38
C THR A 129 8.09 -3.84 -20.28
N PRO A 130 7.42 -3.35 -19.22
CA PRO A 130 5.96 -3.37 -19.17
C PRO A 130 5.36 -2.60 -20.35
N PRO A 131 4.18 -3.01 -20.86
CA PRO A 131 3.51 -2.28 -21.92
C PRO A 131 3.01 -0.92 -21.39
N SER A 132 2.87 0.04 -22.29
CA SER A 132 1.98 1.18 -22.06
C SER A 132 0.59 0.79 -22.53
N PHE A 133 -0.42 0.96 -21.69
CA PHE A 133 -1.80 0.70 -22.09
C PHE A 133 -2.39 1.92 -22.78
N LYS A 134 -2.83 1.73 -24.02
CA LYS A 134 -3.56 2.74 -24.80
C LYS A 134 -5.00 2.29 -24.98
N TRP A 135 -5.92 3.24 -24.96
CA TRP A 135 -7.33 2.94 -25.17
C TRP A 135 -7.57 2.38 -26.57
N GLY A 136 -8.39 1.34 -26.68
CA GLY A 136 -8.73 0.71 -27.96
C GLY A 136 -7.61 -0.11 -28.60
N GLU A 137 -6.38 -0.06 -28.08
CA GLU A 137 -5.25 -0.81 -28.60
C GLU A 137 -4.92 -2.02 -27.72
N THR A 138 -4.57 -3.13 -28.36
CA THR A 138 -3.98 -4.31 -27.71
C THR A 138 -2.47 -4.23 -27.85
N PRO A 139 -1.68 -4.27 -26.76
CA PRO A 139 -0.22 -4.31 -26.86
C PRO A 139 0.26 -5.49 -27.71
N SER A 140 1.34 -5.30 -28.46
CA SER A 140 1.97 -6.42 -29.18
C SER A 140 2.68 -7.37 -28.22
N SER A 141 2.78 -8.65 -28.62
CA SER A 141 3.60 -9.65 -27.94
C SER A 141 5.02 -9.15 -27.73
N ARG A 142 5.63 -9.52 -26.60
CA ARG A 142 7.00 -9.10 -26.22
C ARG A 142 7.60 -9.99 -25.16
N ASP A 143 8.93 -9.95 -25.09
CA ASP A 143 9.65 -10.53 -23.98
C ASP A 143 9.66 -9.59 -22.77
N ARG A 144 9.44 -10.20 -21.58
CA ARG A 144 9.63 -9.55 -20.29
C ARG A 144 10.57 -10.38 -19.43
N LYS A 145 11.49 -9.70 -18.74
CA LYS A 145 12.38 -10.32 -17.77
C LYS A 145 11.91 -10.00 -16.37
N PHE A 146 11.57 -11.03 -15.61
CA PHE A 146 11.20 -10.94 -14.20
C PHE A 146 12.36 -11.43 -13.36
N ARG A 147 12.71 -10.70 -12.30
CA ARG A 147 13.67 -11.10 -11.28
C ARG A 147 12.98 -11.08 -9.93
N HIS A 148 12.97 -12.20 -9.22
CA HIS A 148 12.42 -12.31 -7.87
C HIS A 148 13.41 -12.95 -6.90
N LEU A 149 13.14 -12.84 -5.60
CA LEU A 149 13.86 -13.55 -4.55
C LEU A 149 13.25 -14.94 -4.30
N ASP A 150 14.08 -15.96 -4.18
CA ASP A 150 13.69 -17.31 -3.74
C ASP A 150 13.83 -17.50 -2.21
N GLY A 151 13.66 -18.73 -1.73
CA GLY A 151 13.70 -19.05 -0.29
C GLY A 151 15.07 -18.88 0.35
N GLU A 152 16.12 -18.87 -0.45
CA GLU A 152 17.50 -18.67 -0.07
C GLU A 152 17.96 -17.22 -0.32
N ASN A 153 17.01 -16.31 -0.59
CA ASN A 153 17.24 -14.90 -0.90
C ASN A 153 18.16 -14.70 -2.11
N GLN A 154 18.15 -15.64 -3.06
CA GLN A 154 18.86 -15.55 -4.31
C GLN A 154 17.99 -14.95 -5.40
N VAL A 155 18.63 -14.27 -6.35
CA VAL A 155 17.93 -13.65 -7.48
C VAL A 155 17.65 -14.70 -8.55
N VAL A 156 16.39 -15.05 -8.73
CA VAL A 156 15.93 -15.89 -9.83
C VAL A 156 15.43 -15.01 -10.97
N ALA A 157 16.08 -15.11 -12.12
CA ALA A 157 15.73 -14.34 -13.31
C ALA A 157 15.11 -15.24 -14.38
N THR A 158 13.86 -14.96 -14.76
CA THR A 158 13.13 -15.70 -15.80
C THR A 158 12.73 -14.75 -16.92
N ARG A 159 12.94 -15.18 -18.16
CA ARG A 159 12.41 -14.53 -19.36
C ARG A 159 11.11 -15.21 -19.75
N TYR A 160 10.08 -14.40 -19.92
CA TYR A 160 8.78 -14.82 -20.43
C TYR A 160 8.55 -14.14 -21.77
N THR A 161 7.91 -14.85 -22.68
CA THR A 161 7.22 -14.22 -23.82
C THR A 161 5.79 -13.97 -23.38
N CYS A 162 5.33 -12.74 -23.53
CA CYS A 162 4.03 -12.29 -23.03
C CYS A 162 3.14 -11.84 -24.18
N ASP A 163 2.01 -12.51 -24.33
CA ASP A 163 0.97 -12.20 -25.30
C ASP A 163 -0.17 -11.42 -24.64
N TYR A 164 -0.78 -10.52 -25.39
CA TYR A 164 -1.85 -9.67 -24.88
C TYR A 164 -3.15 -9.88 -25.64
N SER A 165 -4.24 -9.86 -24.89
CA SER A 165 -5.60 -9.84 -25.43
C SER A 165 -6.39 -8.73 -24.76
N ARG A 166 -7.30 -8.08 -25.51
CA ARG A 166 -8.21 -7.06 -25.01
C ARG A 166 -9.66 -7.50 -25.15
N ASP A 167 -10.44 -7.25 -24.10
CA ASP A 167 -11.89 -7.32 -24.07
C ASP A 167 -12.44 -6.03 -23.44
N SER A 168 -12.93 -5.11 -24.27
CA SER A 168 -13.37 -3.78 -23.84
C SER A 168 -12.29 -3.03 -23.03
N THR A 169 -12.55 -2.72 -21.75
CA THR A 169 -11.61 -2.07 -20.81
C THR A 169 -10.55 -3.03 -20.27
N LYS A 170 -10.75 -4.35 -20.38
CA LYS A 170 -9.89 -5.35 -19.78
C LYS A 170 -8.78 -5.77 -20.73
N ILE A 171 -7.54 -5.79 -20.24
CA ILE A 171 -6.39 -6.40 -20.91
C ILE A 171 -5.93 -7.59 -20.08
N LYS A 172 -5.65 -8.71 -20.73
CA LYS A 172 -4.89 -9.82 -20.17
C LYS A 172 -3.50 -9.85 -20.79
N GLU A 173 -2.51 -10.10 -19.95
CA GLU A 173 -1.12 -10.37 -20.32
C GLU A 173 -0.83 -11.81 -19.89
N HIS A 174 -0.76 -12.71 -20.87
CA HIS A 174 -0.39 -14.10 -20.63
C HIS A 174 1.10 -14.24 -20.88
N CYS A 175 1.86 -14.42 -19.81
CA CYS A 175 3.31 -14.60 -19.86
C CYS A 175 3.65 -16.07 -19.68
N HIS A 176 4.37 -16.63 -20.64
CA HIS A 176 4.74 -18.04 -20.64
C HIS A 176 6.25 -18.27 -20.82
N SER A 177 6.72 -19.38 -20.26
CA SER A 177 8.10 -19.85 -20.35
C SER A 177 8.13 -21.38 -20.38
N ALA A 178 9.30 -21.98 -20.54
CA ALA A 178 9.42 -23.44 -20.54
C ALA A 178 8.97 -24.13 -19.23
N LYS A 179 8.93 -23.41 -18.10
CA LYS A 179 8.70 -23.98 -16.77
C LYS A 179 7.50 -23.40 -16.03
N HIS A 180 7.00 -22.24 -16.44
CA HIS A 180 6.00 -21.50 -15.69
C HIS A 180 5.27 -20.52 -16.58
N ASP A 181 3.96 -20.42 -16.37
CA ASP A 181 3.06 -19.50 -17.04
C ASP A 181 2.19 -18.79 -16.00
N PHE A 182 1.87 -17.52 -16.25
CA PHE A 182 0.96 -16.73 -15.42
C PHE A 182 0.19 -15.71 -16.27
N VAL A 183 -0.91 -15.19 -15.72
CA VAL A 183 -1.75 -14.20 -16.40
C VAL A 183 -1.98 -12.99 -15.51
N ASN A 184 -1.45 -11.84 -15.93
CA ASN A 184 -1.82 -10.55 -15.34
C ASN A 184 -3.09 -10.03 -16.02
N ALA A 185 -3.95 -9.37 -15.25
CA ALA A 185 -5.17 -8.74 -15.76
C ALA A 185 -5.22 -7.28 -15.34
N TYR A 186 -5.63 -6.41 -16.26
CA TYR A 186 -5.65 -4.96 -16.08
C TYR A 186 -6.99 -4.41 -16.53
N GLU A 187 -7.59 -3.52 -15.75
CA GLU A 187 -8.72 -2.71 -16.16
C GLU A 187 -8.26 -1.29 -16.47
N VAL A 188 -8.41 -0.92 -17.74
CA VAL A 188 -7.83 0.29 -18.33
C VAL A 188 -8.93 1.25 -18.73
N THR A 189 -8.82 2.50 -18.29
CA THR A 189 -9.72 3.59 -18.67
C THR A 189 -9.55 4.00 -20.13
N LYS A 190 -10.48 4.84 -20.61
CA LYS A 190 -10.35 5.51 -21.92
C LYS A 190 -9.13 6.42 -22.05
N THR A 191 -8.51 6.80 -20.94
CA THR A 191 -7.28 7.62 -20.92
C THR A 191 -6.00 6.77 -20.80
N GLY A 192 -6.11 5.43 -20.83
CA GLY A 192 -4.96 4.53 -20.71
C GLY A 192 -4.47 4.32 -19.28
N LYS A 193 -5.19 4.83 -18.26
CA LYS A 193 -4.86 4.61 -16.85
C LYS A 193 -5.37 3.25 -16.40
N VAL A 194 -4.59 2.53 -15.60
CA VAL A 194 -5.04 1.30 -14.93
C VAL A 194 -5.64 1.69 -13.59
N LEU A 195 -6.89 1.34 -13.35
CA LEU A 195 -7.55 1.59 -12.05
C LEU A 195 -7.58 0.35 -11.17
N HIS A 196 -7.68 -0.82 -11.78
CA HIS A 196 -7.70 -2.10 -11.10
C HIS A 196 -6.81 -3.09 -11.86
N SER A 197 -6.07 -3.93 -11.15
CA SER A 197 -5.28 -4.99 -11.78
C SER A 197 -5.01 -6.16 -10.84
N ARG A 198 -4.84 -7.35 -11.40
CA ARG A 198 -4.34 -8.54 -10.71
C ARG A 198 -3.02 -8.94 -11.36
N GLN A 199 -1.94 -8.93 -10.58
CA GLN A 199 -0.58 -9.06 -11.11
C GLN A 199 0.25 -10.03 -10.29
N TRP A 200 1.03 -10.87 -10.97
CA TRP A 200 1.89 -11.88 -10.37
C TRP A 200 3.21 -11.26 -9.88
N ILE A 201 3.70 -11.72 -8.73
CA ILE A 201 4.96 -11.28 -8.11
C ILE A 201 6.04 -12.36 -8.26
N SER A 202 5.77 -13.54 -7.71
CA SER A 202 6.73 -14.64 -7.59
C SER A 202 5.97 -15.94 -7.28
N PRO A 203 6.61 -17.12 -7.40
CA PRO A 203 5.96 -18.40 -7.11
C PRO A 203 5.40 -18.51 -5.68
N GLN A 204 6.10 -17.91 -4.70
CA GLN A 204 5.78 -18.02 -3.29
C GLN A 204 4.75 -16.99 -2.80
N ILE A 205 4.61 -15.85 -3.49
CA ILE A 205 3.61 -14.83 -3.18
C ILE A 205 2.36 -14.98 -4.03
N GLY A 206 2.50 -15.52 -5.24
CA GLY A 206 1.41 -15.57 -6.21
C GLY A 206 1.07 -14.18 -6.71
N TYR A 207 -0.17 -13.76 -6.47
CA TYR A 207 -0.75 -12.54 -7.04
C TYR A 207 -1.02 -11.47 -5.99
N VAL A 208 -0.91 -10.23 -6.45
CA VAL A 208 -1.50 -9.07 -5.80
C VAL A 208 -2.63 -8.50 -6.64
N VAL A 209 -3.62 -7.94 -5.97
CA VAL A 209 -4.63 -7.07 -6.58
C VAL A 209 -4.29 -5.63 -6.21
N LEU A 210 -4.29 -4.74 -7.19
CA LEU A 210 -4.04 -3.31 -7.02
C LEU A 210 -5.29 -2.54 -7.43
N GLU A 211 -5.78 -1.65 -6.58
CA GLU A 211 -6.86 -0.71 -6.88
C GLU A 211 -6.41 0.72 -6.55
N THR A 212 -6.43 1.60 -7.55
CA THR A 212 -6.17 3.03 -7.32
C THR A 212 -7.48 3.73 -6.97
N VAL A 213 -7.55 4.29 -5.78
CA VAL A 213 -8.66 5.11 -5.31
C VAL A 213 -8.22 6.57 -5.35
N ASN A 214 -8.94 7.39 -6.10
CA ASN A 214 -8.72 8.84 -6.19
C ASN A 214 -10.00 9.58 -5.79
#